data_AF-A0A1H3HZD7-F1
#
_entry.id   AF-A0A1H3HZD7-F1
#
_cell.length_a   1.000
_cell.length_b   1.000
_cell.length_c   1.000
_cell.angle_alpha   90.00
_cell.angle_beta   90.00
_cell.angle_gamma   90.00
#
_symmetry.space_group_name_H-M   'P 1'
#
loop_
_entity.id
_entity.type
_entity.pdbx_description
1 polymer ?
#
loop_
_entity_poly.entity_id
_entity_poly.type
_entity_poly.pdbx_seq_one_letter_code
_entity_poly.pdbx_strand_id
1 'polypeptide(L)'
;MNSSRAKIAFFRSAPFTAGLFILSIVLFAVGSIIDGSLISPFHILYIFGMFVVIGIINFFRAYIDNSKWAMSKPSVVKNFIFAPIYLVIALITVIVIMGGADVVLLVGMGLLFLIVFMVMQTIVYFAAKKKTDKINDALEIFLKEHGGNEQE
;
A
#
# COMPACT_ATOMS: atom_id res chain seq x y z
N MET A 1 15.73 18.64 -0.31
CA MET A 1 14.61 17.95 0.36
C MET A 1 14.10 18.84 1.48
N ASN A 2 12.81 19.18 1.54
CA ASN A 2 12.31 20.11 2.57
C ASN A 2 12.19 19.36 3.92
N SER A 3 12.90 19.81 4.96
CA SER A 3 13.06 19.07 6.22
C SER A 3 11.74 18.76 6.93
N SER A 4 10.76 19.67 6.82
CA SER A 4 9.40 19.47 7.35
C SER A 4 8.66 18.31 6.66
N ARG A 5 8.78 18.20 5.33
CA ARG A 5 8.14 17.12 4.55
C ARG A 5 8.74 15.75 4.85
N ALA A 6 10.07 15.71 5.02
CA ALA A 6 10.76 14.47 5.38
C ALA A 6 10.34 13.97 6.77
N LYS A 7 10.22 14.85 7.77
CA LYS A 7 9.72 14.49 9.10
C LYS A 7 8.30 13.93 9.05
N ILE A 8 7.39 14.60 8.33
CA ILE A 8 6.00 14.14 8.19
C ILE A 8 5.94 12.75 7.51
N ALA A 9 6.73 12.54 6.46
CA ALA A 9 6.80 11.25 5.78
C ALA A 9 7.30 10.14 6.70
N PHE A 10 8.31 10.42 7.53
CA PHE A 10 8.83 9.47 8.52
C PHE A 10 7.77 9.11 9.58
N PHE A 11 7.15 10.09 10.21
CA PHE A 11 6.14 9.84 11.25
C PHE A 11 4.89 9.13 10.74
N ARG A 12 4.55 9.25 9.45
CA ARG A 12 3.45 8.50 8.83
C ARG A 12 3.85 7.07 8.46
N SER A 13 5.06 6.85 7.97
CA SER A 13 5.51 5.55 7.45
C SER A 13 6.03 4.60 8.53
N ALA A 14 6.70 5.12 9.57
CA ALA A 14 7.29 4.33 10.63
C ALA A 14 6.28 3.44 11.41
N PRO A 15 5.15 3.96 11.94
CA PRO A 15 4.22 3.13 12.71
C PRO A 15 3.53 2.06 11.84
N PHE A 16 3.23 2.38 10.59
CA PHE A 16 2.65 1.42 9.66
C PHE A 16 3.64 0.27 9.34
N THR A 17 4.90 0.62 9.08
CA THR A 17 5.95 -0.37 8.81
C THR A 17 6.22 -1.24 10.04
N ALA A 18 6.26 -0.64 11.23
CA ALA A 18 6.44 -1.37 12.49
C ALA A 18 5.27 -2.31 12.79
N GLY A 19 4.02 -1.86 12.60
CA GLY A 19 2.84 -2.70 12.78
C GLY A 19 2.83 -3.91 11.84
N LEU A 20 3.18 -3.71 10.58
CA LEU A 20 3.32 -4.80 9.61
C LEU A 20 4.48 -5.75 9.97
N PHE A 21 5.60 -5.23 10.48
CA PHE A 21 6.73 -6.05 10.92
C PHE A 21 6.35 -7.00 12.05
N ILE A 22 5.67 -6.46 13.07
CA ILE A 22 5.16 -7.25 14.19
C ILE A 22 4.19 -8.32 13.68
N LEU A 23 3.24 -7.95 12.82
CA LEU A 23 2.29 -8.89 12.25
C LEU A 23 2.99 -9.99 11.46
N SER A 24 4.00 -9.66 10.65
CA SER A 24 4.77 -10.66 9.91
C SER A 24 5.52 -11.63 10.81
N ILE A 25 6.11 -11.16 11.91
CA ILE A 25 6.75 -12.06 12.90
C ILE A 25 5.72 -13.01 13.51
N VAL A 26 4.53 -12.50 13.89
CA VAL A 26 3.46 -13.33 14.47
C VAL A 26 3.00 -14.39 13.46
N LEU A 27 2.76 -14.00 12.21
CA LEU A 27 2.34 -14.95 11.16
C LEU A 27 3.42 -15.99 10.86
N PHE A 28 4.68 -15.57 10.82
CA PHE A 28 5.81 -16.48 10.62
C PHE A 28 5.94 -17.47 11.78
N ALA A 29 5.80 -17.00 13.02
CA ALA A 29 5.82 -17.86 14.21
C ALA A 29 4.69 -18.88 14.22
N VAL A 30 3.46 -18.46 13.85
CA VAL A 30 2.32 -19.38 13.71
C VAL A 30 2.59 -20.43 12.63
N GLY A 31 3.12 -20.04 11.47
CA GLY A 31 3.49 -20.97 10.40
C GLY A 31 4.54 -21.99 10.85
N SER A 32 5.59 -21.55 11.55
CA SER A 32 6.62 -22.43 12.09
C SER A 32 6.09 -23.44 13.12
N ILE A 33 5.12 -23.05 13.96
CA ILE A 33 4.48 -23.96 14.91
C ILE A 33 3.69 -25.05 14.16
N ILE A 34 2.97 -24.69 13.09
CA ILE A 34 2.18 -25.62 12.28
C ILE A 34 3.09 -26.61 11.54
N ASP A 35 4.15 -26.11 10.92
CA ASP A 35 5.08 -26.93 10.12
C ASP A 35 6.10 -27.71 10.98
N GLY A 36 6.12 -27.47 12.29
CA GLY A 36 7.10 -28.06 13.21
C GLY A 36 8.54 -27.64 12.95
N SER A 37 8.75 -26.57 12.18
CA SER A 37 10.07 -26.09 11.78
C SER A 37 10.64 -25.09 12.79
N LEU A 38 11.91 -25.26 13.13
CA LEU A 38 12.61 -24.31 14.01
C LEU A 38 12.94 -23.03 13.24
N ILE A 39 12.61 -21.89 13.83
CA ILE A 39 12.96 -20.57 13.29
C ILE A 39 14.47 -20.38 13.40
N SER A 40 15.16 -20.45 12.25
CA SER A 40 16.56 -20.06 12.16
C SER A 40 16.71 -18.54 12.38
N PRO A 41 17.74 -18.09 13.14
CA PRO A 41 18.05 -16.66 13.30
C PRO A 41 18.24 -15.92 11.97
N PHE A 42 18.70 -16.63 10.93
CA PHE A 42 18.84 -16.06 9.59
C PHE A 42 17.50 -15.62 8.98
N HIS A 43 16.40 -16.35 9.24
CA HIS A 43 15.07 -15.95 8.75
C HIS A 43 14.62 -14.64 9.38
N ILE A 44 14.91 -14.42 10.67
CA ILE A 44 14.58 -13.17 11.36
C ILE A 44 15.37 -12.00 10.75
N LEU A 45 16.65 -12.20 10.42
CA LEU A 45 17.46 -11.18 9.74
C LEU A 45 16.92 -10.84 8.34
N TYR A 46 16.48 -11.84 7.57
CA TYR A 46 15.87 -11.60 6.26
C TYR A 46 14.54 -10.84 6.36
N ILE A 47 13.67 -11.22 7.32
CA ILE A 47 12.43 -10.49 7.60
C ILE A 47 12.76 -9.05 8.00
N PHE A 48 13.73 -8.83 8.90
CA PHE A 48 14.15 -7.49 9.29
C PHE A 48 14.62 -6.65 8.09
N GLY A 49 15.49 -7.22 7.25
CA GLY A 49 15.98 -6.58 6.02
C GLY A 49 14.84 -6.20 5.06
N MET A 50 13.87 -7.09 4.85
CA MET A 50 12.67 -6.80 4.05
C MET A 50 11.91 -5.58 4.60
N PHE A 51 11.73 -5.52 5.92
CA PHE A 51 11.00 -4.41 6.54
C PHE A 51 11.75 -3.08 6.52
N VAL A 52 13.09 -3.10 6.50
CA VAL A 52 13.89 -1.90 6.20
C VAL A 52 13.60 -1.39 4.79
N VAL A 53 13.59 -2.28 3.79
CA VAL A 53 13.29 -1.91 2.38
C VAL A 53 11.85 -1.40 2.25
N ILE A 54 10.88 -2.09 2.85
CA ILE A 54 9.48 -1.63 2.89
C ILE A 54 9.36 -0.27 3.58
N GLY A 55 10.11 -0.04 4.66
CA GLY A 55 10.15 1.24 5.36
C GLY A 55 10.64 2.38 4.47
N ILE A 56 11.70 2.15 3.69
CA ILE A 56 12.22 3.10 2.71
C ILE A 56 11.14 3.41 1.64
N ILE A 57 10.45 2.39 1.13
CA ILE A 57 9.39 2.59 0.12
C ILE A 57 8.20 3.34 0.71
N ASN A 58 7.77 3.00 1.92
CA ASN A 58 6.70 3.69 2.63
C ASN A 58 7.07 5.16 2.89
N PHE A 59 8.33 5.43 3.21
CA PHE A 59 8.82 6.80 3.34
C PHE A 59 8.70 7.56 2.01
N PHE A 60 9.18 7.00 0.90
CA PHE A 60 9.08 7.64 -0.41
C PHE A 60 7.63 7.82 -0.87
N ARG A 61 6.78 6.82 -0.61
CA ARG A 61 5.34 6.91 -0.86
C ARG A 61 4.70 8.06 -0.09
N ALA A 62 4.93 8.14 1.22
CA ALA A 62 4.42 9.22 2.06
C ALA A 62 4.98 10.59 1.67
N TYR A 63 6.22 10.64 1.17
CA TYR A 63 6.83 11.86 0.66
C TYR A 63 6.17 12.31 -0.66
N ILE A 64 5.93 11.38 -1.60
CA ILE A 64 5.25 11.65 -2.87
C ILE A 64 3.79 12.01 -2.65
N ASP A 65 3.11 11.41 -1.67
CA ASP A 65 1.72 11.69 -1.33
C ASP A 65 1.46 13.17 -1.01
N ASN A 66 2.46 13.89 -0.51
CA ASN A 66 2.39 15.32 -0.22
C ASN A 66 2.82 16.23 -1.40
N SER A 67 3.04 15.65 -2.58
CA SER A 67 3.36 16.40 -3.80
C SER A 67 2.10 16.96 -4.48
N LYS A 68 2.25 18.06 -5.23
CA LYS A 68 1.16 18.63 -6.04
C LYS A 68 0.56 17.60 -7.00
N TRP A 69 1.40 16.74 -7.57
CA TRP A 69 0.95 15.65 -8.44
C TRP A 69 0.04 14.67 -7.69
N ALA A 70 0.47 14.15 -6.54
CA ALA A 70 -0.28 13.14 -5.81
C ALA A 70 -1.59 13.67 -5.22
N MET A 71 -1.66 14.96 -4.85
CA MET A 71 -2.90 15.59 -4.38
C MET A 71 -3.99 15.66 -5.46
N SER A 72 -3.60 15.70 -6.75
CA SER A 72 -4.53 15.74 -7.87
C SER A 72 -5.02 14.36 -8.32
N LYS A 73 -4.49 13.27 -7.73
CA LYS A 73 -4.75 11.90 -8.16
C LYS A 73 -5.49 11.08 -7.09
N PRO A 74 -6.46 10.24 -7.48
CA PRO A 74 -7.11 9.30 -6.57
C PRO A 74 -6.09 8.36 -5.91
N SER A 75 -6.35 7.96 -4.67
CA SER A 75 -5.52 6.98 -3.93
C SER A 75 -5.28 5.69 -4.70
N VAL A 76 -6.25 5.28 -5.51
CA VAL A 76 -6.21 4.09 -6.37
C VAL A 76 -5.07 4.16 -7.39
N VAL A 77 -4.84 5.32 -8.02
CA VAL A 77 -3.74 5.51 -8.99
C VAL A 77 -2.39 5.30 -8.34
N LYS A 78 -2.24 5.77 -7.10
CA LYS A 78 -1.00 5.62 -6.33
C LYS A 78 -0.80 4.15 -5.93
N ASN A 79 -1.87 3.45 -5.57
CA ASN A 79 -1.83 2.02 -5.28
C ASN A 79 -1.34 1.17 -6.46
N PHE A 80 -1.72 1.51 -7.70
CA PHE A 80 -1.21 0.81 -8.89
C PHE A 80 0.30 0.92 -9.09
N ILE A 81 0.92 2.01 -8.62
CA ILE A 81 2.37 2.22 -8.75
C ILE A 81 3.11 1.44 -7.66
N PHE A 82 2.65 1.53 -6.41
CA PHE A 82 3.40 0.97 -5.28
C PHE A 82 3.13 -0.53 -5.05
N ALA A 83 1.94 -1.05 -5.38
CA ALA A 83 1.59 -2.45 -5.13
C ALA A 83 2.50 -3.46 -5.87
N PRO A 84 2.85 -3.27 -7.15
CA PRO A 84 3.81 -4.14 -7.83
C PRO A 84 5.18 -4.16 -7.15
N ILE A 85 5.64 -3.01 -6.63
CA ILE A 85 6.93 -2.91 -5.94
C ILE A 85 6.91 -3.72 -4.65
N TYR A 86 5.86 -3.60 -3.83
CA TYR A 86 5.72 -4.41 -2.62
C TYR A 86 5.64 -5.91 -2.93
N LEU A 87 4.94 -6.28 -4.01
CA LEU A 87 4.85 -7.68 -4.43
C LEU A 87 6.21 -8.25 -4.82
N VAL A 88 7.00 -7.52 -5.60
CA VAL A 88 8.35 -7.96 -6.00
C VAL A 88 9.21 -8.23 -4.77
N ILE A 89 9.17 -7.36 -3.77
CA ILE A 89 9.92 -7.54 -2.52
C ILE A 89 9.42 -8.75 -1.75
N ALA A 90 8.11 -8.95 -1.67
CA ALA A 90 7.53 -10.13 -1.03
C ALA A 90 7.98 -11.42 -1.72
N LEU A 91 7.94 -11.48 -3.06
CA LEU A 91 8.38 -12.64 -3.83
C LEU A 91 9.86 -12.95 -3.61
N ILE A 92 10.73 -11.94 -3.68
CA ILE A 92 12.17 -12.10 -3.41
C ILE A 92 12.39 -12.65 -1.99
N THR A 93 11.67 -12.10 -1.01
CA THR A 93 11.81 -12.50 0.40
C THR A 93 11.40 -13.95 0.61
N VAL A 94 10.31 -14.39 -0.03
CA VAL A 94 9.85 -15.78 0.03
C VAL A 94 10.86 -16.72 -0.63
N ILE A 95 11.39 -16.37 -1.81
CA ILE A 95 12.41 -17.17 -2.51
C ILE A 95 13.66 -17.34 -1.63
N VAL A 96 14.13 -16.25 -1.00
CA VAL A 96 15.31 -16.25 -0.14
C VAL A 96 15.09 -17.07 1.14
N ILE A 97 13.93 -16.98 1.77
CA ILE A 97 13.63 -17.72 3.01
C ILE A 97 13.38 -19.21 2.74
N MET A 98 12.63 -19.55 1.69
CA MET A 98 12.22 -20.94 1.45
C MET A 98 13.27 -21.78 0.70
N GLY A 99 14.29 -21.16 0.09
CA GLY A 99 15.49 -21.87 -0.42
C GLY A 99 15.24 -22.94 -1.48
N GLY A 100 14.08 -22.96 -2.12
CA GLY A 100 13.69 -24.00 -3.09
C GLY A 100 12.23 -23.91 -3.53
N ALA A 101 11.60 -22.75 -3.37
CA ALA A 101 10.22 -22.58 -3.76
C ALA A 101 10.08 -22.65 -5.29
N ASP A 102 9.01 -23.28 -5.77
CA ASP A 102 8.69 -23.33 -7.20
C ASP A 102 8.45 -21.91 -7.70
N VAL A 103 9.45 -21.37 -8.40
CA VAL A 103 9.46 -19.99 -8.91
C VAL A 103 8.29 -19.77 -9.87
N VAL A 104 7.90 -20.78 -10.66
CA VAL A 104 6.79 -20.69 -11.60
C VAL A 104 5.48 -20.53 -10.84
N LEU A 105 5.27 -21.35 -9.81
CA LEU A 105 4.09 -21.26 -8.95
C LEU A 105 4.02 -19.90 -8.23
N LEU A 106 5.14 -19.44 -7.66
CA LEU A 106 5.25 -18.16 -6.95
C LEU A 106 4.94 -16.96 -7.86
N VAL A 107 5.53 -16.93 -9.05
CA VAL A 107 5.26 -15.88 -10.05
C VAL A 107 3.80 -15.94 -10.49
N GLY A 108 3.25 -17.14 -10.72
CA GLY A 108 1.85 -17.33 -11.05
C GLY A 108 0.90 -16.77 -9.98
N MET A 109 1.14 -17.10 -8.70
CA MET A 109 0.40 -16.54 -7.58
C MET A 109 0.56 -15.02 -7.45
N GLY A 110 1.76 -14.50 -7.69
CA GLY A 110 2.02 -13.06 -7.69
C GLY A 110 1.22 -12.33 -8.79
N LEU A 111 1.18 -12.87 -10.00
CA LEU A 111 0.39 -12.30 -11.10
C LEU A 111 -1.11 -12.37 -10.82
N LEU A 112 -1.59 -13.49 -10.28
CA LEU A 112 -2.99 -13.63 -9.88
C LEU A 112 -3.36 -12.58 -8.81
N PHE A 113 -2.49 -12.39 -7.82
CA PHE A 113 -2.65 -11.33 -6.82
C PHE A 113 -2.75 -9.96 -7.46
N LEU A 114 -1.88 -9.62 -8.43
CA LEU A 114 -1.96 -8.33 -9.13
C LEU A 114 -3.29 -8.17 -9.88
N ILE A 115 -3.75 -9.20 -10.59
CA ILE A 115 -5.02 -9.14 -11.32
C ILE A 115 -6.18 -8.85 -10.35
N VAL A 116 -6.29 -9.65 -9.28
CA VAL A 116 -7.33 -9.48 -8.26
C VAL A 116 -7.22 -8.10 -7.60
N PHE A 117 -6.01 -7.67 -7.27
CA PHE A 117 -5.75 -6.36 -6.71
C PHE A 117 -6.21 -5.24 -7.65
N MET A 118 -5.90 -5.33 -8.95
CA MET A 118 -6.29 -4.32 -9.92
C MET A 118 -7.81 -4.23 -10.09
N VAL A 119 -8.49 -5.38 -10.12
CA VAL A 119 -9.96 -5.43 -10.16
C VAL A 119 -10.56 -4.77 -8.91
N MET A 120 -10.07 -5.13 -7.73
CA MET A 120 -10.54 -4.55 -6.47
C MET A 120 -10.29 -3.04 -6.40
N GLN A 121 -9.12 -2.58 -6.82
CA GLN A 121 -8.79 -1.15 -6.91
C GLN A 121 -9.74 -0.41 -7.86
N THR A 122 -10.10 -1.02 -8.99
CA THR A 122 -11.06 -0.46 -9.94
C THR A 122 -12.46 -0.34 -9.32
N ILE A 123 -12.92 -1.37 -8.60
CA ILE A 123 -14.20 -1.33 -7.88
C ILE A 123 -14.21 -0.20 -6.85
N VAL A 124 -13.15 -0.09 -6.03
CA VAL A 124 -13.01 0.97 -5.02
C VAL A 124 -13.00 2.35 -5.68
N TYR A 125 -12.34 2.50 -6.83
CA TYR A 125 -12.36 3.74 -7.60
C TYR A 125 -13.78 4.15 -8.02
N PHE A 126 -14.54 3.23 -8.63
CA PHE A 126 -15.90 3.52 -9.05
C PHE A 126 -16.85 3.80 -7.88
N ALA A 127 -16.68 3.10 -6.75
CA ALA A 127 -17.45 3.36 -5.54
C ALA A 127 -17.16 4.76 -4.97
N ALA A 128 -15.88 5.15 -4.93
CA ALA A 128 -15.47 6.49 -4.49
C ALA A 128 -15.98 7.57 -5.45
N LYS A 129 -15.84 7.36 -6.76
CA LYS A 129 -16.34 8.29 -7.79
C LYS A 129 -17.85 8.51 -7.66
N LYS A 130 -18.64 7.44 -7.53
CA LYS A 130 -20.10 7.54 -7.34
C LYS A 130 -20.47 8.37 -6.10
N LYS A 131 -19.68 8.29 -5.02
CA LYS A 131 -19.90 9.10 -3.82
C LYS A 131 -19.58 10.57 -4.06
N THR A 132 -18.48 10.86 -4.77
CA THR A 132 -18.09 12.22 -5.13
C THR A 132 -19.09 12.87 -6.10
N ASP A 133 -19.53 12.14 -7.12
CA ASP A 133 -20.50 12.62 -8.10
C ASP A 133 -21.80 13.05 -7.42
N LYS A 134 -22.33 12.25 -6.48
CA LYS A 134 -23.51 12.61 -5.67
C LYS A 134 -23.33 13.89 -4.85
N ILE A 135 -22.13 14.11 -4.30
CA ILE A 135 -21.83 15.32 -3.53
C ILE A 135 -21.78 16.52 -4.46
N ASN A 136 -21.16 16.39 -5.64
CA ASN A 136 -21.08 17.45 -6.62
C ASN A 136 -22.48 17.82 -7.15
N ASP A 137 -23.33 16.82 -7.43
CA ASP A 137 -24.72 17.05 -7.84
C ASP A 137 -25.50 17.81 -6.75
N ALA A 138 -25.34 17.41 -5.48
CA ALA A 138 -25.95 18.10 -4.34
C ALA A 138 -25.43 19.53 -4.18
N LEU A 139 -24.13 19.75 -4.41
CA LEU A 139 -23.50 21.07 -4.34
C LEU A 139 -24.01 21.98 -5.47
N GLU A 140 -24.17 21.45 -6.68
CA GLU A 140 -24.69 22.19 -7.83
C GLU A 140 -26.17 22.59 -7.61
N ILE A 141 -26.99 21.69 -7.06
CA ILE A 141 -28.37 21.99 -6.67
C ILE A 141 -28.39 23.08 -5.59
N PHE A 142 -27.58 22.93 -4.54
CA PHE A 142 -27.48 23.93 -3.47
C PHE A 142 -27.05 25.31 -4.00
N LEU A 143 -26.06 25.36 -4.89
CA LEU A 143 -25.59 26.60 -5.51
C LEU A 143 -26.64 27.21 -6.46
N LYS A 144 -27.45 26.40 -7.13
CA LYS A 144 -28.59 26.91 -7.94
C LYS A 144 -29.70 27.48 -7.08
N GLU A 145 -29.98 26.86 -5.92
CA GLU A 145 -31.02 27.29 -4.99
C GLU A 145 -30.60 28.52 -4.17
N HIS A 146 -29.32 28.66 -3.83
CA HIS A 146 -28.82 29.73 -2.94
C HIS A 146 -27.95 30.78 -3.64
N GLY A 147 -27.46 30.52 -4.85
CA GLY A 147 -26.68 31.46 -5.66
C GLY A 147 -27.53 32.44 -6.48
N GLY A 148 -28.86 32.34 -6.41
CA GLY A 148 -29.80 33.22 -7.11
C GLY A 148 -29.98 34.63 -6.52
N ASN A 149 -29.10 35.09 -5.63
CA ASN A 149 -29.22 36.39 -4.94
C ASN A 149 -28.05 37.36 -5.16
N GLU A 150 -27.16 37.13 -6.14
CA GLU A 150 -26.03 38.06 -6.43
C GLU A 150 -26.00 38.59 -7.89
N GLN A 151 -27.16 38.67 -8.55
CA GLN A 151 -27.30 39.43 -9.81
C GLN A 151 -28.62 40.23 -9.82
N GLU A 152 -28.66 41.31 -9.05
CA GLU A 152 -29.42 42.54 -9.37
C GLU A 152 -28.43 43.70 -9.58
#